data_AF-A0A8H4W8L5-F1
#
_entry.id   AF-A0A8H4W8L5-F1
#
_cell.length_a   1.000
_cell.length_b   1.000
_cell.length_c   1.000
_cell.angle_alpha   90.00
_cell.angle_beta   90.00
_cell.angle_gamma   90.00
#
_symmetry.space_group_name_H-M   'P 1'
#
loop_
_entity.id
_entity.type
_entity.pdbx_description
1 polymer ?
#
loop_
_entity_poly.entity_id
_entity_poly.type
_entity_poly.pdbx_seq_one_letter_code
_entity_poly.pdbx_strand_id
1 'polypeptide(L)'
;MQKWEGTNGSKIRIQRDQFTKFVSATRAMGLSRARHGYRPITSEFDESEWRAWIEREEINRMCNYVFLLDSAFVIFHNSFPRMVLQEMQIDLTSPEPWFQASCPADFLYAVQSNSGLSEKHLSLVDSVRRLCNDSPNQSTNFLDGASKLNLFTIATAIHGLIFHQKSSLYTLPLSDNPLGKALDRWEVAWKSNQQQELNTGPSMDTSRTADKQYGFMHYANEFAVLARISLELSYVSPAEWSELIEGLSDSSSRGAFATFDQAGMGPVGDLMLAVENFSLNK
;
A
#
# COMPACT_ATOMS: atom_id res chain seq x y z
N MET A 1 1.78 11.22 -19.01
CA MET A 1 2.03 12.60 -19.48
C MET A 1 0.98 13.59 -18.98
N GLN A 2 -0.33 13.45 -19.26
CA GLN A 2 -1.32 14.49 -18.91
C GLN A 2 -1.61 14.72 -17.40
N LYS A 3 -1.36 13.76 -16.49
CA LYS A 3 -1.51 13.99 -15.03
C LYS A 3 -0.38 14.87 -14.47
N TRP A 4 0.82 14.80 -15.06
CA TRP A 4 2.01 15.48 -14.55
C TRP A 4 2.24 16.81 -15.29
N GLU A 5 1.95 16.85 -16.59
CA GLU A 5 2.19 18.01 -17.47
C GLU A 5 0.91 18.69 -17.98
N GLY A 6 -0.28 18.16 -17.64
CA GLY A 6 -1.55 18.72 -18.09
C GLY A 6 -2.04 19.91 -17.26
N THR A 7 -2.98 20.67 -17.81
CA THR A 7 -3.71 21.71 -17.07
C THR A 7 -4.45 21.14 -15.87
N ASN A 8 -4.74 21.94 -14.83
CA ASN A 8 -5.50 21.47 -13.66
C ASN A 8 -6.82 20.77 -14.04
N GLY A 9 -7.55 21.29 -15.05
CA GLY A 9 -8.75 20.64 -15.57
C GLY A 9 -8.49 19.27 -16.22
N SER A 10 -7.34 19.09 -16.87
CA SER A 10 -6.93 17.79 -17.42
C SER A 10 -6.52 16.79 -16.32
N LYS A 11 -5.83 17.26 -15.27
CA LYS A 11 -5.47 16.46 -14.09
C LYS A 11 -6.72 15.94 -13.38
N ILE A 12 -7.69 16.83 -13.12
CA ILE A 12 -8.98 16.48 -12.51
C ILE A 12 -9.78 15.53 -13.40
N ARG A 13 -9.81 15.73 -14.72
CA ARG A 13 -10.49 14.82 -15.65
C ARG A 13 -9.92 13.40 -15.60
N ILE A 14 -8.60 13.26 -15.54
CA ILE A 14 -7.95 11.95 -15.43
C ILE A 14 -8.33 11.27 -14.11
N GLN A 15 -8.29 12.01 -13.00
CA GLN A 15 -8.67 11.53 -11.68
C GLN A 15 -10.14 11.08 -11.64
N ARG A 16 -11.07 11.94 -12.08
CA ARG A 16 -12.52 11.73 -11.90
C ARG A 16 -13.14 10.80 -12.92
N ASP A 17 -12.74 10.89 -14.19
CA ASP A 17 -13.41 10.17 -15.28
C ASP A 17 -12.60 8.94 -15.73
N GLN A 18 -11.35 9.16 -16.14
CA GLN A 18 -10.55 8.10 -16.78
C GLN A 18 -10.17 7.01 -15.79
N PHE A 19 -9.72 7.39 -14.59
CA PHE A 19 -9.36 6.41 -13.58
C PHE A 19 -10.58 5.65 -13.05
N THR A 20 -11.74 6.30 -12.92
CA THR A 20 -12.99 5.61 -12.57
C THR A 20 -13.40 4.56 -13.62
N LYS A 21 -13.23 4.87 -14.92
CA LYS A 21 -13.44 3.89 -16.00
C LYS A 21 -12.44 2.73 -15.91
N PHE A 22 -11.18 3.03 -15.61
CA PHE A 22 -10.14 2.02 -15.42
C PHE A 22 -10.46 1.08 -14.26
N VAL A 23 -10.82 1.61 -13.08
CA VAL A 23 -11.27 0.80 -11.93
C VAL A 23 -12.49 -0.05 -12.28
N SER A 24 -13.44 0.50 -13.04
CA SER A 24 -14.63 -0.26 -13.47
C SER A 24 -14.26 -1.43 -14.41
N ALA A 25 -13.31 -1.22 -15.32
CA ALA A 25 -12.78 -2.29 -16.16
C ALA A 25 -12.04 -3.35 -15.33
N THR A 26 -11.24 -2.95 -14.35
CA THR A 26 -10.57 -3.88 -13.42
C THR A 26 -11.56 -4.74 -12.64
N ARG A 27 -12.65 -4.15 -12.14
CA ARG A 27 -13.74 -4.90 -11.50
C ARG A 27 -14.39 -5.91 -12.44
N ALA A 28 -14.64 -5.52 -13.70
CA ALA A 28 -15.22 -6.40 -14.71
C ALA A 28 -14.32 -7.59 -15.06
N MET A 29 -12.99 -7.45 -14.96
CA MET A 29 -12.04 -8.57 -15.12
C MET A 29 -12.11 -9.58 -13.96
N GLY A 30 -12.65 -9.19 -12.80
CA GLY A 30 -12.94 -10.07 -11.68
C GLY A 30 -11.85 -10.09 -10.61
N LEU A 31 -11.89 -9.09 -9.71
CA LEU A 31 -10.98 -8.97 -8.55
C LEU A 31 -11.00 -10.18 -7.60
N SER A 32 -12.06 -10.98 -7.61
CA SER A 32 -12.18 -12.18 -6.77
C SER A 32 -11.71 -13.48 -7.43
N ARG A 33 -11.37 -13.45 -8.73
CA ARG A 33 -11.00 -14.65 -9.50
C ARG A 33 -9.50 -14.98 -9.44
N ALA A 34 -8.69 -14.03 -8.97
CA ALA A 34 -7.24 -14.15 -8.88
C ALA A 34 -6.85 -14.60 -7.47
N ARG A 35 -7.06 -15.88 -7.19
CA ARG A 35 -6.45 -16.56 -6.05
C ARG A 35 -5.71 -17.76 -6.58
N HIS A 36 -4.50 -17.98 -6.08
CA HIS A 36 -3.77 -19.18 -6.43
C HIS A 36 -4.56 -20.39 -5.88
N GLY A 37 -4.66 -21.46 -6.66
CA GLY A 37 -5.25 -22.71 -6.16
C GLY A 37 -4.35 -23.34 -5.09
N TYR A 38 -4.89 -24.22 -4.24
CA TYR A 38 -4.14 -24.93 -3.17
C TYR A 38 -3.07 -25.91 -3.70
N ARG A 39 -2.69 -25.83 -4.99
CA ARG A 39 -1.75 -26.79 -5.56
C ARG A 39 -0.32 -26.45 -5.10
N PRO A 40 0.38 -27.37 -4.42
CA PRO A 40 1.76 -27.12 -4.01
C PRO A 40 2.67 -26.97 -5.24
N ILE A 41 3.61 -26.03 -5.18
CA ILE A 41 4.73 -25.96 -6.12
C ILE A 41 5.67 -27.12 -5.77
N THR A 42 5.77 -28.11 -6.65
CA THR A 42 6.64 -29.29 -6.50
C THR A 42 7.76 -29.29 -7.53
N SER A 43 8.73 -30.21 -7.42
CA SER A 43 9.80 -30.36 -8.41
C SER A 43 9.32 -30.79 -9.80
N GLU A 44 8.06 -31.22 -9.92
CA GLU A 44 7.43 -31.69 -11.17
C GLU A 44 6.58 -30.60 -11.85
N PHE A 45 6.70 -29.35 -11.40
CA PHE A 45 5.90 -28.23 -11.91
C PHE A 45 6.18 -28.00 -13.40
N ASP A 46 5.18 -28.28 -14.24
CA ASP A 46 5.34 -28.29 -15.69
C ASP A 46 5.09 -26.91 -16.34
N GLU A 47 5.35 -26.82 -17.65
CA GLU A 47 5.16 -25.59 -18.43
C GLU A 47 3.71 -25.09 -18.39
N SER A 48 2.73 -25.99 -18.40
CA SER A 48 1.31 -25.61 -18.40
C SER A 48 0.87 -25.07 -17.04
N GLU A 49 1.39 -25.67 -15.96
CA GLU A 49 1.15 -25.27 -14.59
C GLU A 49 1.80 -23.93 -14.27
N TRP A 50 3.05 -23.75 -14.72
CA TRP A 50 3.76 -22.49 -14.60
C TRP A 50 3.07 -21.37 -15.37
N ARG A 51 2.61 -21.61 -16.61
CA ARG A 51 1.82 -20.62 -17.36
C ARG A 51 0.52 -20.24 -16.66
N ALA A 52 -0.22 -21.22 -16.15
CA ALA A 52 -1.44 -20.92 -15.41
C ALA A 52 -1.16 -20.21 -14.07
N TRP A 53 0.02 -20.42 -13.47
CA TRP A 53 0.45 -19.72 -12.26
C TRP A 53 0.83 -18.27 -12.57
N ILE A 54 1.65 -18.02 -13.59
CA ILE A 54 2.11 -16.68 -13.94
C ILE A 54 0.95 -15.80 -14.39
N GLU A 55 0.00 -16.33 -15.17
CA GLU A 55 -1.22 -15.62 -15.57
C GLU A 55 -2.02 -15.13 -14.35
N ARG A 56 -2.12 -15.94 -13.29
CA ARG A 56 -2.80 -15.54 -12.05
C ARG A 56 -2.01 -14.48 -11.29
N GLU A 57 -0.69 -14.64 -11.23
CA GLU A 57 0.20 -13.69 -10.56
C GLU A 57 0.22 -12.33 -11.26
N GLU A 58 0.15 -12.29 -12.59
CA GLU A 58 -0.03 -11.07 -13.39
C GLU A 58 -1.31 -10.33 -13.00
N ILE A 59 -2.43 -11.05 -12.84
CA ILE A 59 -3.70 -10.45 -12.43
C ILE A 59 -3.60 -9.91 -10.99
N ASN A 60 -3.02 -10.69 -10.05
CA ASN A 60 -2.80 -10.24 -8.67
C ASN A 60 -2.00 -8.94 -8.61
N ARG A 61 -0.87 -8.90 -9.33
CA ARG A 61 0.01 -7.74 -9.39
C ARG A 61 -0.67 -6.55 -10.04
N MET A 62 -1.35 -6.75 -11.17
CA MET A 62 -2.12 -5.70 -11.84
C MET A 62 -3.15 -5.08 -10.90
N CYS A 63 -3.94 -5.90 -10.19
CA CYS A 63 -4.94 -5.42 -9.25
C CYS A 63 -4.31 -4.66 -8.08
N ASN A 64 -3.19 -5.13 -7.53
CA ASN A 64 -2.43 -4.41 -6.51
C ASN A 64 -1.97 -3.03 -7.01
N TYR A 65 -1.45 -2.94 -8.23
CA TYR A 65 -1.05 -1.64 -8.81
C TYR A 65 -2.23 -0.70 -9.05
N VAL A 66 -3.40 -1.21 -9.45
CA VAL A 66 -4.61 -0.38 -9.56
C VAL A 66 -5.01 0.17 -8.20
N PHE A 67 -5.00 -0.66 -7.16
CA PHE A 67 -5.29 -0.26 -5.79
C PHE A 67 -4.30 0.76 -5.24
N LEU A 68 -3.00 0.56 -5.48
CA LEU A 68 -1.95 1.51 -5.11
C LEU A 68 -2.14 2.86 -5.83
N LEU A 69 -2.54 2.83 -7.10
CA LEU A 69 -2.80 4.05 -7.86
C LEU A 69 -4.04 4.79 -7.35
N ASP A 70 -5.13 4.09 -7.00
CA ASP A 70 -6.29 4.69 -6.34
C ASP A 70 -5.89 5.34 -5.03
N SER A 71 -5.14 4.61 -4.21
CA SER A 71 -4.68 5.08 -2.91
C SER A 71 -3.72 6.26 -3.01
N ALA A 72 -2.89 6.34 -4.07
CA ALA A 72 -2.09 7.52 -4.36
C ALA A 72 -2.96 8.76 -4.64
N PHE A 73 -4.14 8.61 -5.27
CA PHE A 73 -5.09 9.72 -5.39
C PHE A 73 -5.70 10.12 -4.05
N VAL A 74 -5.94 9.17 -3.15
CA VAL A 74 -6.40 9.47 -1.78
C VAL A 74 -5.34 10.26 -1.03
N ILE A 75 -4.12 9.73 -0.96
CA ILE A 75 -3.01 10.30 -0.18
C ILE A 75 -2.61 11.67 -0.74
N PHE A 76 -2.30 11.76 -2.04
CA PHE A 76 -1.69 12.96 -2.60
C PHE A 76 -2.68 14.01 -3.08
N HIS A 77 -3.93 13.63 -3.38
CA HIS A 77 -4.90 14.53 -4.00
C HIS A 77 -6.19 14.66 -3.19
N ASN A 78 -6.23 14.12 -1.97
CA ASN A 78 -7.41 14.13 -1.11
C ASN A 78 -8.67 13.69 -1.88
N SER A 79 -8.52 12.64 -2.70
CA SER A 79 -9.64 12.07 -3.46
C SER A 79 -10.37 11.04 -2.62
N PHE A 80 -11.68 10.87 -2.84
CA PHE A 80 -12.35 9.70 -2.28
C PHE A 80 -11.79 8.41 -2.93
N PRO A 81 -11.53 7.37 -2.14
CA PRO A 81 -11.13 6.07 -2.67
C PRO A 81 -12.20 5.54 -3.61
N ARG A 82 -11.80 5.12 -4.81
CA ARG A 82 -12.69 4.52 -5.81
C ARG A 82 -12.74 3.01 -5.66
N MET A 83 -11.76 2.42 -4.97
CA MET A 83 -11.71 1.02 -4.59
C MET A 83 -11.84 0.87 -3.07
N VAL A 84 -12.76 0.02 -2.62
CA VAL A 84 -12.86 -0.31 -1.20
C VAL A 84 -11.89 -1.46 -0.90
N LEU A 85 -11.17 -1.38 0.23
CA LEU A 85 -10.24 -2.45 0.64
C LEU A 85 -10.88 -3.84 0.60
N GLN A 86 -12.15 -3.97 1.00
CA GLN A 86 -12.88 -5.24 1.02
C GLN A 86 -13.06 -5.90 -0.35
N GLU A 87 -12.88 -5.15 -1.45
CA GLU A 87 -12.85 -5.68 -2.81
C GLU A 87 -11.53 -6.39 -3.14
N MET A 88 -10.44 -6.08 -2.41
CA MET A 88 -9.10 -6.63 -2.59
C MET A 88 -8.93 -8.00 -1.93
N GLN A 89 -9.78 -8.95 -2.32
CA GLN A 89 -9.69 -10.35 -1.87
C GLN A 89 -8.64 -11.18 -2.63
N ILE A 90 -7.83 -10.52 -3.46
CA ILE A 90 -6.67 -11.12 -4.11
C ILE A 90 -5.62 -11.52 -3.09
N ASP A 91 -4.88 -12.57 -3.41
CA ASP A 91 -3.73 -12.99 -2.62
C ASP A 91 -2.62 -11.91 -2.70
N LEU A 92 -1.82 -11.79 -1.65
CA LEU A 92 -0.58 -11.03 -1.69
C LEU A 92 0.35 -11.60 -2.78
N THR A 93 1.16 -10.74 -3.39
CA THR A 93 2.00 -11.12 -4.52
C THR A 93 3.14 -12.04 -4.08
N SER A 94 3.61 -12.89 -4.98
CA SER A 94 4.84 -13.64 -4.78
C SER A 94 6.06 -12.73 -4.67
N PRO A 95 7.21 -13.23 -4.20
CA PRO A 95 8.50 -12.57 -4.37
C PRO A 95 8.78 -12.22 -5.84
N GLU A 96 9.52 -11.14 -6.07
CA GLU A 96 9.89 -10.69 -7.43
C GLU A 96 10.67 -11.73 -8.23
N PRO A 97 11.66 -12.47 -7.65
CA PRO A 97 12.38 -13.49 -8.40
C PRO A 97 11.48 -14.62 -8.94
N TRP A 98 10.37 -14.91 -8.27
CA TRP A 98 9.41 -15.92 -8.74
C TRP A 98 8.65 -15.42 -9.97
N PHE A 99 8.25 -14.14 -9.96
CA PHE A 99 7.51 -13.52 -11.05
C PHE A 99 8.41 -13.26 -12.29
N GLN A 100 9.68 -12.93 -12.07
CA GLN A 100 10.65 -12.66 -13.14
C GLN A 100 11.23 -13.93 -13.78
N ALA A 101 10.89 -15.12 -13.28
CA ALA A 101 11.32 -16.38 -13.87
C ALA A 101 10.81 -16.47 -15.32
N SER A 102 11.68 -16.84 -16.25
CA SER A 102 11.35 -16.91 -17.69
C SER A 102 10.90 -18.30 -18.14
N CYS A 103 11.10 -19.32 -17.30
CA CYS A 103 10.69 -20.69 -17.55
C CYS A 103 10.45 -21.44 -16.23
N PRO A 104 9.82 -22.64 -16.26
CA PRO A 104 9.56 -23.41 -15.05
C PRO A 104 10.81 -23.78 -14.25
N ALA A 105 11.94 -24.03 -14.92
CA ALA A 105 13.20 -24.36 -14.25
C ALA A 105 13.73 -23.17 -13.42
N ASP A 106 13.73 -21.97 -14.00
CA ASP A 106 14.12 -20.73 -13.28
C ASP A 106 13.16 -20.44 -12.13
N PHE A 107 11.86 -20.70 -12.33
CA PHE A 107 10.84 -20.52 -11.30
C PHE A 107 11.09 -21.44 -10.11
N LEU A 108 11.35 -22.72 -10.34
CA LEU A 108 11.66 -23.68 -9.29
C LEU A 108 12.96 -23.32 -8.55
N TYR A 109 13.98 -22.87 -9.28
CA TYR A 109 15.22 -22.36 -8.67
C TYR A 109 14.95 -21.13 -7.78
N ALA A 110 14.12 -20.19 -8.23
CA ALA A 110 13.75 -19.00 -7.47
C ALA A 110 12.94 -19.34 -6.21
N VAL A 111 12.04 -20.32 -6.29
CA VAL A 111 11.25 -20.82 -5.15
C VAL A 111 12.14 -21.48 -4.09
N GLN A 112 13.18 -22.20 -4.50
CA GLN A 112 14.15 -22.82 -3.59
C GLN A 112 15.07 -21.79 -2.93
N SER A 113 15.44 -20.74 -3.67
CA SER A 113 16.41 -19.73 -3.22
C SER A 113 15.76 -18.61 -2.39
N ASN A 114 14.46 -18.40 -2.54
CA ASN A 114 13.72 -17.37 -1.82
C ASN A 114 12.40 -17.95 -1.31
N SER A 115 12.35 -18.26 -0.01
CA SER A 115 11.11 -18.62 0.65
C SER A 115 10.23 -17.38 0.74
N GLY A 116 9.21 -17.30 -0.12
CA GLY A 116 8.17 -16.27 -0.03
C GLY A 116 7.34 -16.39 1.25
N LEU A 117 6.14 -15.82 1.23
CA LEU A 117 5.22 -15.90 2.36
C LEU A 117 4.99 -17.34 2.85
N SER A 118 5.07 -17.52 4.17
CA SER A 118 4.75 -18.79 4.83
C SER A 118 3.31 -19.23 4.53
N GLU A 119 2.37 -18.27 4.51
CA GLU A 119 0.97 -18.48 4.14
C GLU A 119 0.73 -18.14 2.65
N LYS A 120 0.64 -19.15 1.79
CA LYS A 120 0.60 -19.01 0.32
C LYS A 120 -0.67 -18.36 -0.27
N HIS A 121 -1.67 -18.03 0.53
CA HIS A 121 -2.96 -17.45 0.09
C HIS A 121 -3.49 -16.34 1.02
N LEU A 122 -2.56 -15.67 1.71
CA LEU A 122 -2.91 -14.54 2.55
C LEU A 122 -3.36 -13.38 1.67
N SER A 123 -4.62 -12.93 1.82
CA SER A 123 -5.13 -11.78 1.08
C SER A 123 -4.70 -10.45 1.71
N LEU A 124 -4.74 -9.37 0.93
CA LEU A 124 -4.50 -8.02 1.44
C LEU A 124 -5.47 -7.67 2.59
N VAL A 125 -6.75 -7.97 2.40
CA VAL A 125 -7.81 -7.74 3.41
C VAL A 125 -7.54 -8.52 4.69
N ASP A 126 -7.19 -9.80 4.58
CA ASP A 126 -6.91 -10.65 5.74
C ASP A 126 -5.66 -10.19 6.48
N SER A 127 -4.64 -9.73 5.75
CA SER A 127 -3.43 -9.15 6.33
C SER A 127 -3.75 -7.94 7.20
N VAL A 128 -4.48 -6.97 6.64
CA VAL A 128 -4.88 -5.75 7.36
C VAL A 128 -5.78 -6.12 8.55
N ARG A 129 -6.75 -7.02 8.38
CA ARG A 129 -7.62 -7.46 9.48
C ARG A 129 -6.83 -8.08 10.64
N ARG A 130 -5.83 -8.92 10.34
CA ARG A 130 -4.97 -9.52 11.37
C ARG A 130 -4.10 -8.48 12.07
N LEU A 131 -3.59 -7.49 11.34
CA LEU A 131 -2.83 -6.38 11.92
C LEU A 131 -3.70 -5.53 12.85
N CYS A 132 -4.96 -5.31 12.52
CA CYS A 132 -5.93 -4.56 13.34
C CYS A 132 -6.49 -5.34 14.54
N ASN A 133 -6.18 -6.63 14.70
CA ASN A 133 -6.80 -7.48 15.73
C ASN A 133 -6.36 -7.08 17.16
N ASP A 134 -7.24 -7.17 18.15
CA ASP A 134 -6.93 -6.74 19.54
C ASP A 134 -6.12 -7.76 20.36
N SER A 135 -5.80 -8.94 19.80
CA SER A 135 -4.99 -9.94 20.49
C SER A 135 -3.57 -9.41 20.83
N PRO A 136 -3.19 -9.32 22.12
CA PRO A 136 -1.92 -8.71 22.55
C PRO A 136 -0.68 -9.48 22.07
N ASN A 137 -0.83 -10.76 21.73
CA ASN A 137 0.25 -11.64 21.27
C ASN A 137 0.11 -12.01 19.78
N GLN A 138 -0.58 -11.20 18.97
CA GLN A 138 -0.69 -11.46 17.54
C GLN A 138 0.71 -11.34 16.91
N SER A 139 1.31 -12.49 16.61
CA SER A 139 2.58 -12.56 15.89
C SER A 139 2.42 -11.96 14.48
N THR A 140 3.44 -11.25 14.02
CA THR A 140 3.56 -10.70 12.66
C THR A 140 4.19 -11.69 11.67
N ASN A 141 4.51 -12.92 12.13
CA ASN A 141 5.27 -13.90 11.34
C ASN A 141 4.52 -14.38 10.09
N PHE A 142 3.20 -14.15 10.02
CA PHE A 142 2.42 -14.42 8.82
C PHE A 142 2.80 -13.50 7.64
N LEU A 143 3.53 -12.40 7.90
CA LEU A 143 4.14 -11.52 6.90
C LEU A 143 5.66 -11.77 6.74
N ASP A 144 6.22 -12.81 7.34
CA ASP A 144 7.62 -13.18 7.08
C ASP A 144 7.75 -13.65 5.63
N GLY A 145 8.75 -13.11 4.91
CA GLY A 145 8.93 -13.33 3.48
C GLY A 145 8.00 -12.49 2.59
N ALA A 146 7.31 -11.49 3.15
CA ALA A 146 6.51 -10.55 2.37
C ALA A 146 7.42 -9.66 1.51
N SER A 147 7.06 -9.49 0.23
CA SER A 147 7.76 -8.55 -0.65
C SER A 147 7.59 -7.10 -0.18
N LYS A 148 8.52 -6.22 -0.59
CA LYS A 148 8.36 -4.76 -0.40
C LYS A 148 7.06 -4.24 -1.00
N LEU A 149 6.63 -4.79 -2.14
CA LEU A 149 5.34 -4.45 -2.76
C LEU A 149 4.17 -4.79 -1.83
N ASN A 150 4.17 -5.98 -1.21
CA ASN A 150 3.12 -6.38 -0.28
C ASN A 150 3.07 -5.46 0.93
N LEU A 151 4.22 -5.20 1.57
CA LEU A 151 4.28 -4.35 2.74
C LEU A 151 3.90 -2.90 2.42
N PHE A 152 4.34 -2.36 1.28
CA PHE A 152 3.92 -1.06 0.78
C PHE A 152 2.40 -0.98 0.55
N THR A 153 1.81 -2.03 -0.03
CA THR A 153 0.37 -2.12 -0.27
C THR A 153 -0.42 -2.18 1.03
N ILE A 154 0.07 -2.90 2.04
CA ILE A 154 -0.56 -2.96 3.36
C ILE A 154 -0.55 -1.58 4.05
N ALA A 155 0.59 -0.88 4.06
CA ALA A 155 0.67 0.47 4.64
C ALA A 155 -0.30 1.44 3.94
N THR A 156 -0.36 1.34 2.62
CA THR A 156 -1.27 2.13 1.78
C THR A 156 -2.74 1.77 2.01
N ALA A 157 -3.06 0.50 2.31
CA ALA A 157 -4.41 0.10 2.69
C ALA A 157 -4.83 0.67 4.04
N ILE A 158 -3.91 0.75 5.01
CA ILE A 158 -4.17 1.39 6.31
C ILE A 158 -4.47 2.89 6.12
N HIS A 159 -3.76 3.59 5.22
CA HIS A 159 -4.10 4.97 4.82
C HIS A 159 -5.55 5.12 4.36
N GLY A 160 -6.02 4.21 3.49
CA GLY A 160 -7.41 4.22 3.04
C GLY A 160 -8.40 4.08 4.18
N LEU A 161 -8.12 3.21 5.16
CA LEU A 161 -8.96 3.06 6.36
C LEU A 161 -8.97 4.32 7.23
N ILE A 162 -7.81 4.95 7.43
CA ILE A 162 -7.70 6.22 8.16
C ILE A 162 -8.52 7.31 7.45
N PHE A 163 -8.44 7.39 6.13
CA PHE A 163 -9.24 8.33 5.35
C PHE A 163 -10.75 8.12 5.54
N HIS A 164 -11.21 6.86 5.51
CA HIS A 164 -12.61 6.54 5.77
C HIS A 164 -13.06 6.89 7.19
N GLN A 165 -12.23 6.62 8.19
CA GLN A 165 -12.50 7.00 9.58
C GLN A 165 -12.62 8.53 9.70
N LYS A 166 -11.66 9.28 9.15
CA LYS A 166 -11.66 10.76 9.15
C LYS A 166 -12.85 11.35 8.39
N SER A 167 -13.28 10.70 7.32
CA SER A 167 -14.41 11.17 6.50
C SER A 167 -15.78 10.81 7.10
N SER A 168 -15.82 10.04 8.18
CA SER A 168 -17.05 9.66 8.86
C SER A 168 -17.57 10.81 9.73
N LEU A 169 -18.88 11.02 9.77
CA LEU A 169 -19.51 12.10 10.55
C LEU A 169 -19.25 11.99 12.06
N TYR A 170 -19.04 10.77 12.54
CA TYR A 170 -18.71 10.48 13.93
C TYR A 170 -17.59 9.45 13.95
N THR A 171 -16.47 9.79 14.59
CA THR A 171 -15.48 8.80 14.98
C THR A 171 -16.03 8.05 16.17
N LEU A 172 -16.48 6.80 15.96
CA LEU A 172 -16.82 5.95 17.08
C LEU A 172 -15.56 5.73 17.91
N PRO A 173 -15.60 5.98 19.24
CA PRO A 173 -14.45 5.73 20.09
C PRO A 173 -14.21 4.23 20.14
N LEU A 174 -13.31 3.75 19.29
CA LEU A 174 -12.70 2.44 19.46
C LEU A 174 -11.72 2.59 20.61
N SER A 175 -12.00 1.95 21.74
CA SER A 175 -11.17 1.99 22.96
C SER A 175 -9.71 1.60 22.73
N ASP A 176 -9.42 0.98 21.58
CA ASP A 176 -8.24 0.17 21.33
C ASP A 176 -7.40 0.64 20.14
N ASN A 177 -7.72 1.76 19.48
CA ASN A 177 -6.98 2.31 18.32
C ASN A 177 -6.42 1.22 17.36
N PRO A 178 -7.27 0.45 16.67
CA PRO A 178 -6.83 -0.70 15.88
C PRO A 178 -5.90 -0.31 14.72
N LEU A 179 -6.04 0.91 14.17
CA LEU A 179 -5.19 1.40 13.08
C LEU A 179 -3.79 1.76 13.58
N GLY A 180 -3.68 2.34 14.78
CA GLY A 180 -2.38 2.57 15.43
C GLY A 180 -1.65 1.26 15.71
N LYS A 181 -2.35 0.27 16.32
CA LYS A 181 -1.81 -1.09 16.53
C LYS A 181 -1.37 -1.74 15.22
N ALA A 182 -2.16 -1.58 14.15
CA ALA A 182 -1.82 -2.13 12.84
C ALA A 182 -0.52 -1.53 12.27
N LEU A 183 -0.30 -0.23 12.43
CA LEU A 183 0.93 0.44 12.00
C LEU A 183 2.14 -0.02 12.82
N ASP A 184 2.01 -0.16 14.14
CA ASP A 184 3.09 -0.67 15.00
C ASP A 184 3.52 -2.08 14.59
N ARG A 185 2.55 -2.96 14.35
CA ARG A 185 2.80 -4.34 13.93
C ARG A 185 3.35 -4.42 12.51
N TRP A 186 2.84 -3.57 11.62
CA TRP A 186 3.38 -3.45 10.27
C TRP A 186 4.85 -3.04 10.30
N GLU A 187 5.24 -2.10 11.17
CA GLU A 187 6.61 -1.63 11.30
C GLU A 187 7.55 -2.74 11.81
N VAL A 188 7.09 -3.57 12.76
CA VAL A 188 7.81 -4.76 13.20
C VAL A 188 8.02 -5.74 12.04
N ALA A 189 6.97 -6.01 11.25
CA ALA A 189 7.05 -6.88 10.08
C ALA A 189 8.02 -6.33 9.01
N TRP A 190 7.98 -5.02 8.76
CA TRP A 190 8.87 -4.35 7.82
C TRP A 190 10.34 -4.50 8.22
N LYS A 191 10.68 -4.19 9.47
CA LYS A 191 12.05 -4.33 9.99
C LYS A 191 12.54 -5.78 9.95
N SER A 192 11.68 -6.74 10.29
CA SER A 192 12.00 -8.18 10.21
C SER A 192 12.38 -8.59 8.78
N ASN A 193 11.56 -8.22 7.79
CA ASN A 193 11.81 -8.55 6.39
C ASN A 193 13.06 -7.84 5.82
N GLN A 194 13.30 -6.59 6.20
CA GLN A 194 14.54 -5.88 5.84
C GLN A 194 15.78 -6.60 6.39
N GLN A 195 15.73 -7.05 7.66
CA GLN A 195 16.84 -7.77 8.26
C GLN A 195 17.07 -9.13 7.60
N GLN A 196 15.99 -9.84 7.23
CA GLN A 196 16.10 -11.08 6.46
C GLN A 196 16.77 -10.86 5.11
N GLU A 197 16.35 -9.84 4.35
CA GLU A 197 16.98 -9.48 3.07
C GLU A 197 18.49 -9.25 3.23
N LEU A 198 18.91 -8.50 4.26
CA LEU A 198 20.32 -8.23 4.56
C LEU A 198 21.10 -9.51 4.90
N ASN A 199 20.48 -10.43 5.65
CA ASN A 199 21.11 -11.69 6.06
C ASN A 199 21.25 -12.68 4.89
N THR A 200 20.37 -12.62 3.89
CA THR A 200 20.42 -13.44 2.67
C THR A 200 21.19 -12.82 1.50
N GLY A 201 21.83 -11.65 1.71
CA GLY A 201 22.38 -10.84 0.62
C GLY A 201 23.49 -11.50 -0.22
N PRO A 202 23.52 -11.27 -1.55
CA PRO A 202 24.59 -11.73 -2.44
C PRO A 202 25.85 -10.85 -2.35
N SER A 203 27.00 -11.38 -2.80
CA SER A 203 28.29 -10.66 -2.93
C SER A 203 28.16 -9.27 -3.57
N MET A 204 29.04 -8.36 -3.13
CA MET A 204 29.16 -6.91 -3.34
C MET A 204 28.74 -6.25 -4.68
N ASP A 205 28.50 -6.97 -5.77
CA ASP A 205 28.27 -6.39 -7.11
C ASP A 205 26.80 -6.07 -7.45
N THR A 206 25.83 -6.58 -6.69
CA THR A 206 24.39 -6.52 -7.05
C THR A 206 23.61 -5.36 -6.40
N SER A 207 24.23 -4.60 -5.49
CA SER A 207 23.54 -3.60 -4.66
C SER A 207 23.01 -2.41 -5.48
N ARG A 208 23.75 -1.96 -6.51
CA ARG A 208 23.37 -0.82 -7.35
C ARG A 208 22.23 -1.12 -8.33
N THR A 209 22.01 -2.38 -8.67
CA THR A 209 20.88 -2.80 -9.52
C THR A 209 19.62 -3.10 -8.71
N ALA A 210 19.78 -3.58 -7.48
CA ALA A 210 18.67 -3.85 -6.56
C ALA A 210 17.91 -2.55 -6.18
N ASP A 211 18.62 -1.46 -5.87
CA ASP A 211 17.98 -0.16 -5.56
C ASP A 211 17.18 0.43 -6.73
N LYS A 212 17.57 0.12 -7.97
CA LYS A 212 16.81 0.54 -9.16
C LYS A 212 15.58 -0.32 -9.42
N GLN A 213 15.50 -1.53 -8.88
CA GLN A 213 14.40 -2.47 -9.10
C GLN A 213 13.21 -2.24 -8.15
N TYR A 214 13.44 -1.75 -6.93
CA TYR A 214 12.37 -1.67 -5.91
C TYR A 214 11.43 -0.46 -6.07
N GLY A 215 11.66 0.43 -7.03
CA GLY A 215 10.76 1.55 -7.35
C GLY A 215 10.35 2.37 -6.12
N PHE A 216 9.11 2.84 -6.10
CA PHE A 216 8.56 3.63 -4.98
C PHE A 216 8.35 2.81 -3.70
N MET A 217 8.33 1.48 -3.78
CA MET A 217 8.03 0.59 -2.65
C MET A 217 9.15 0.59 -1.59
N HIS A 218 10.35 1.05 -1.94
CA HIS A 218 11.42 1.26 -0.95
C HIS A 218 11.00 2.29 0.12
N TYR A 219 10.15 3.26 -0.25
CA TYR A 219 9.67 4.30 0.65
C TYR A 219 8.47 3.87 1.53
N ALA A 220 8.24 2.58 1.71
CA ALA A 220 7.05 2.10 2.44
C ALA A 220 7.02 2.59 3.90
N ASN A 221 8.19 2.76 4.52
CA ASN A 221 8.28 3.28 5.87
C ASN A 221 7.80 4.73 5.97
N GLU A 222 8.19 5.57 5.02
CA GLU A 222 7.79 6.96 4.91
C GLU A 222 6.27 7.08 4.73
N PHE A 223 5.68 6.18 3.93
CA PHE A 223 4.23 6.10 3.80
C PHE A 223 3.57 5.65 5.10
N ALA A 224 4.10 4.67 5.83
CA ALA A 224 3.54 4.26 7.12
C ALA A 224 3.62 5.38 8.17
N VAL A 225 4.73 6.14 8.19
CA VAL A 225 4.88 7.34 9.04
C VAL A 225 3.84 8.39 8.68
N LEU A 226 3.65 8.67 7.39
CA LEU A 226 2.59 9.58 6.93
C LEU A 226 1.19 9.09 7.35
N ALA A 227 0.96 7.78 7.39
CA ALA A 227 -0.30 7.19 7.86
C ALA A 227 -0.50 7.48 9.34
N ARG A 228 0.54 7.27 10.14
CA ARG A 228 0.54 7.54 11.59
C ARG A 228 0.23 9.01 11.86
N ILE A 229 0.90 9.92 11.17
CA ILE A 229 0.62 11.36 11.27
C ILE A 229 -0.84 11.67 10.92
N SER A 230 -1.34 11.09 9.83
CA SER A 230 -2.73 11.28 9.40
C SER A 230 -3.74 10.75 10.42
N LEU A 231 -3.41 9.64 11.10
CA LEU A 231 -4.20 9.07 12.18
C LEU A 231 -4.20 9.97 13.42
N GLU A 232 -3.04 10.43 13.89
CA GLU A 232 -2.95 11.35 15.03
C GLU A 232 -3.75 12.64 14.78
N LEU A 233 -3.61 13.22 13.59
CA LEU A 233 -4.36 14.40 13.18
C LEU A 233 -5.86 14.14 12.98
N SER A 234 -6.30 12.89 12.87
CA SER A 234 -7.73 12.55 12.79
C SER A 234 -8.44 12.72 14.14
N TYR A 235 -7.69 12.79 15.24
CA TYR A 235 -8.21 13.05 16.58
C TYR A 235 -8.27 14.55 16.91
N VAL A 236 -7.62 15.41 16.11
CA VAL A 236 -7.64 16.87 16.27
C VAL A 236 -8.92 17.45 15.68
N SER A 237 -9.53 18.42 16.35
CA SER A 237 -10.75 19.03 15.85
C SER A 237 -10.48 19.87 14.58
N PRO A 238 -11.47 20.04 13.68
CA PRO A 238 -11.29 20.87 12.48
C PRO A 238 -10.91 22.33 12.79
N ALA A 239 -11.33 22.85 13.94
CA ALA A 239 -11.01 24.21 14.39
C ALA A 239 -9.54 24.33 14.80
N GLU A 240 -9.06 23.43 15.66
CA GLU A 240 -7.66 23.36 16.08
C GLU A 240 -6.72 23.16 14.90
N TRP A 241 -7.10 22.32 13.94
CA TRP A 241 -6.32 22.09 12.72
C TRP A 241 -6.34 23.33 11.81
N SER A 242 -7.47 24.04 11.68
CA SER A 242 -7.51 25.28 10.89
C SER A 242 -6.61 26.36 11.50
N GLU A 243 -6.65 26.56 12.82
CA GLU A 243 -5.75 27.48 13.52
C GLU A 243 -4.27 27.10 13.34
N LEU A 244 -3.98 25.79 13.33
CA LEU A 244 -2.64 25.29 13.09
C LEU A 244 -2.15 25.60 11.67
N ILE A 245 -2.94 25.37 10.62
CA ILE A 245 -2.53 25.72 9.24
C ILE A 245 -2.36 27.22 9.09
N GLU A 246 -3.30 28.01 9.65
CA GLU A 246 -3.25 29.47 9.54
C GLU A 246 -1.99 30.06 10.18
N GLY A 247 -1.42 29.41 11.20
CA GLY A 247 -0.12 29.78 11.79
C GLY A 247 1.11 29.36 10.98
N LEU A 248 0.97 28.44 10.01
CA LEU A 248 2.08 27.80 9.31
C LEU A 248 2.21 28.18 7.82
N SER A 249 1.13 28.65 7.19
CA SER A 249 1.10 28.98 5.76
C SER A 249 1.25 30.48 5.52
N ASP A 250 2.34 30.90 4.86
CA ASP A 250 2.44 32.24 4.28
C ASP A 250 1.45 32.35 3.11
N SER A 251 0.52 33.30 3.22
CA SER A 251 -0.71 33.41 2.42
C SER A 251 -0.53 33.20 0.90
N SER A 252 -1.11 32.12 0.34
CA SER A 252 -1.63 32.11 -1.05
C SER A 252 -2.45 30.89 -1.47
N SER A 253 -2.46 29.77 -0.73
CA SER A 253 -3.25 28.58 -1.10
C SER A 253 -4.46 28.34 -0.17
N ARG A 254 -5.27 29.38 0.03
CA ARG A 254 -6.55 29.23 0.73
C ARG A 254 -7.50 28.37 -0.10
N GLY A 255 -7.93 27.24 0.47
CA GLY A 255 -8.84 26.32 -0.21
C GLY A 255 -9.54 25.28 0.66
N ALA A 256 -9.85 25.59 1.93
CA ALA A 256 -10.80 24.88 2.80
C ALA A 256 -10.54 23.39 3.07
N PHE A 257 -10.92 22.94 4.26
CA PHE A 257 -11.09 21.53 4.63
C PHE A 257 -12.08 20.73 3.73
N ALA A 258 -12.44 21.21 2.54
CA ALA A 258 -13.57 20.74 1.76
C ALA A 258 -13.39 20.87 0.23
N THR A 259 -12.21 20.56 -0.31
CA THR A 259 -12.13 20.26 -1.75
C THR A 259 -11.51 18.89 -1.97
N PHE A 260 -12.37 17.93 -2.33
CA PHE A 260 -11.95 16.62 -2.80
C PHE A 260 -11.45 16.70 -4.24
N ASP A 261 -10.58 15.76 -4.62
CA ASP A 261 -9.94 15.66 -5.94
C ASP A 261 -9.14 16.91 -6.32
N GLN A 262 -8.17 17.27 -5.48
CA GLN A 262 -7.28 18.38 -5.76
C GLN A 262 -6.31 18.06 -6.90
N ALA A 263 -6.09 19.03 -7.79
CA ALA A 263 -5.11 18.89 -8.86
C ALA A 263 -3.65 18.92 -8.34
N GLY A 264 -3.43 19.59 -7.21
CA GLY A 264 -2.13 19.70 -6.52
C GLY A 264 -1.99 18.68 -5.39
N MET A 265 -0.84 18.76 -4.70
CA MET A 265 -0.51 17.94 -3.51
C MET A 265 -0.46 18.77 -2.22
N GLY A 266 -1.21 19.88 -2.20
CA GLY A 266 -1.29 20.80 -1.04
C GLY A 266 -1.54 20.09 0.29
N PRO A 267 -2.48 19.12 0.40
CA PRO A 267 -2.78 18.46 1.66
C PRO A 267 -1.59 17.69 2.25
N VAL A 268 -0.75 17.09 1.40
CA VAL A 268 0.48 16.42 1.86
C VAL A 268 1.55 17.44 2.24
N GLY A 269 1.64 18.56 1.51
CA GLY A 269 2.52 19.66 1.88
C GLY A 269 2.18 20.25 3.25
N ASP A 270 0.89 20.49 3.51
CA ASP A 270 0.39 20.98 4.79
C ASP A 270 0.67 19.98 5.92
N LEU A 271 0.51 18.67 5.65
CA LEU A 271 0.87 17.61 6.59
C LEU A 271 2.37 17.62 6.92
N MET A 272 3.24 17.77 5.92
CA MET A 272 4.69 17.83 6.15
C MET A 272 5.07 19.05 7.00
N LEU A 273 4.51 20.22 6.71
CA LEU A 273 4.73 21.44 7.49
C LEU A 273 4.24 21.28 8.94
N ALA A 274 3.08 20.64 9.14
CA ALA A 274 2.59 20.36 10.49
C ALA A 274 3.57 19.48 11.28
N VAL A 275 4.13 18.44 10.65
CA VAL A 275 5.06 17.49 11.29
C VAL A 275 6.38 18.13 11.69
N GLU A 276 6.97 18.92 10.79
CA GLU A 276 8.22 19.66 11.05
C GLU A 276 8.09 20.57 12.27
N ASN A 277 6.92 21.21 12.43
CA ASN A 277 6.67 22.13 13.54
C ASN A 277 6.25 21.43 14.84
N PHE A 278 5.57 20.28 14.76
CA PHE A 278 5.15 19.53 15.95
C PHE A 278 6.24 18.70 16.61
N SER A 279 7.46 18.61 16.04
CA SER A 279 8.51 17.72 16.55
C SER A 279 7.99 16.30 16.80
N LEU A 280 7.12 15.79 15.91
CA LEU A 280 6.60 14.41 15.97
C LEU A 280 7.68 13.35 15.62
N ASN A 281 8.95 13.75 15.57
CA ASN A 281 10.10 12.85 15.50
C ASN A 281 10.43 12.26 16.89
N LYS A 282 9.51 11.50 17.47
CA LYS A 282 9.80 10.59 18.59
C LYS A 282 9.49 9.16 18.22
#